data_AF-A0A8S9RDV4-F1
#
_entry.id   AF-A0A8S9RDV4-F1
#
_cell.length_a   1.000
_cell.length_b   1.000
_cell.length_c   1.000
_cell.angle_alpha   90.00
_cell.angle_beta   90.00
_cell.angle_gamma   90.00
#
_symmetry.space_group_name_H-M   'P 1'
#
loop_
_entity.id
_entity.type
_entity.pdbx_description
1 polymer ?
#
loop_
_entity_poly.entity_id
_entity_poly.type
_entity_poly.pdbx_seq_one_letter_code
_entity_poly.pdbx_strand_id
1 'polypeptide(L)'
;MADSQAKSSGMSPGVGGGGSHESGGDQSPRSMNVREQDRFLPIANISRIMKRGLPANGKIAKDAKETMQECVSEFISFVTSEASDKCQREKRKTINGDDLLWAMTTLGFEEYVEPLKFYLTRYREVCSTSAYSVS
;
A
#
# COMPACT_ATOMS: atom_id res chain seq x y z
N MET A 1 55.59 18.00 53.05
CA MET A 1 54.20 17.53 53.11
C MET A 1 53.53 17.92 51.81
N ALA A 2 53.12 16.90 51.03
CA ALA A 2 52.18 16.87 49.88
C ALA A 2 52.35 17.91 48.74
N ASP A 3 52.64 17.55 47.48
CA ASP A 3 51.76 16.91 46.43
C ASP A 3 50.39 17.61 46.28
N SER A 4 49.83 17.91 45.10
CA SER A 4 50.19 17.79 43.68
C SER A 4 49.09 18.49 42.85
N GLN A 5 49.43 18.94 41.62
CA GLN A 5 48.57 19.09 40.40
C GLN A 5 47.37 20.09 40.41
N ALA A 6 46.92 20.71 39.30
CA ALA A 6 47.33 20.82 37.89
C ALA A 6 46.60 22.02 37.23
N LYS A 7 47.14 22.52 36.11
CA LYS A 7 46.65 23.63 35.27
C LYS A 7 45.38 23.26 34.46
N SER A 8 44.50 24.25 34.22
CA SER A 8 43.72 24.35 32.98
C SER A 8 43.57 25.84 32.58
N SER A 9 43.73 26.18 31.30
CA SER A 9 43.64 27.54 30.78
C SER A 9 43.13 27.58 29.34
N GLY A 10 42.17 28.48 29.07
CA GLY A 10 41.75 29.00 27.74
C GLY A 10 40.69 28.14 27.02
N MET A 11 39.65 28.66 26.36
CA MET A 11 39.41 29.97 25.73
C MET A 11 37.88 30.20 25.47
N SER A 12 37.52 31.47 25.25
CA SER A 12 36.21 32.17 25.10
C SER A 12 35.25 31.76 23.93
N PRO A 13 34.02 32.35 23.86
CA PRO A 13 32.86 31.84 23.11
C PRO A 13 32.66 32.44 21.70
N GLY A 14 31.88 31.76 20.84
CA GLY A 14 31.49 32.23 19.51
C GLY A 14 30.02 31.93 19.20
N VAL A 15 29.31 32.99 18.78
CA VAL A 15 27.89 33.07 18.42
C VAL A 15 27.67 32.70 16.95
N GLY A 16 26.50 32.11 16.64
CA GLY A 16 25.90 32.00 15.29
C GLY A 16 25.20 30.64 15.12
N GLY A 17 23.90 30.49 14.87
CA GLY A 17 22.92 31.39 14.27
C GLY A 17 22.46 30.78 12.93
N GLY A 18 21.24 30.23 12.89
CA GLY A 18 20.46 30.06 11.65
C GLY A 18 20.27 28.61 11.16
N GLY A 19 19.00 28.24 10.91
CA GLY A 19 18.67 27.11 10.06
C GLY A 19 17.39 26.36 10.40
N SER A 20 16.24 27.05 10.41
CA SER A 20 14.92 26.42 10.37
C SER A 20 14.76 25.58 9.10
N HIS A 21 14.27 24.35 9.23
CA HIS A 21 13.59 23.66 8.14
C HIS A 21 12.33 23.00 8.70
N GLU A 22 11.32 23.84 8.92
CA GLU A 22 9.94 23.37 8.92
C GLU A 22 9.63 22.93 7.50
N SER A 23 9.49 21.63 7.27
CA SER A 23 8.95 21.11 6.01
C SER A 23 7.44 21.31 6.03
N GLY A 24 7.02 22.56 5.80
CA GLY A 24 5.64 22.93 5.57
C GLY A 24 5.18 22.32 4.25
N GLY A 25 4.49 21.19 4.34
CA GLY A 25 3.78 20.63 3.21
C GLY A 25 2.71 21.62 2.74
N ASP A 26 2.82 22.07 1.50
CA ASP A 26 1.78 22.78 0.77
C ASP A 26 0.54 21.88 0.67
N GLN A 27 -0.31 21.92 1.68
CA GLN A 27 -1.63 21.28 1.67
C GLN A 27 -2.62 22.21 0.98
N SER A 28 -2.38 22.49 -0.30
CA SER A 28 -3.42 23.04 -1.15
C SER A 28 -4.56 22.01 -1.27
N PRO A 29 -5.84 22.39 -1.10
CA PRO A 29 -6.98 21.48 -1.23
C PRO A 29 -6.96 20.68 -2.54
N ARG A 30 -6.46 21.31 -3.61
CA ARG A 30 -6.31 20.67 -4.93
C ARG A 30 -5.30 19.51 -4.93
N SER A 31 -4.23 19.60 -4.14
CA SER A 31 -3.20 18.55 -4.03
C SER A 31 -3.74 17.32 -3.28
N MET A 32 -4.58 17.52 -2.25
CA MET A 32 -5.28 16.42 -1.59
C MET A 32 -6.26 15.70 -2.52
N ASN A 33 -7.07 16.46 -3.28
CA ASN A 33 -8.05 15.87 -4.20
C ASN A 33 -7.42 15.00 -5.30
N VAL A 34 -6.24 15.35 -5.81
CA VAL A 34 -5.53 14.53 -6.80
C VAL A 34 -5.07 13.20 -6.18
N ARG A 35 -4.46 13.27 -4.99
CA ARG A 35 -4.01 12.06 -4.27
C ARG A 35 -5.16 11.14 -3.89
N GLU A 36 -6.34 11.70 -3.64
CA GLU A 36 -7.53 10.92 -3.33
C GLU A 36 -8.07 10.19 -4.56
N GLN A 37 -8.05 10.83 -5.74
CA GLN A 37 -8.44 10.18 -6.99
C GLN A 37 -7.49 9.04 -7.38
N ASP A 38 -6.20 9.13 -7.07
CA ASP A 38 -5.22 8.06 -7.31
C ASP A 38 -5.55 6.76 -6.54
N ARG A 39 -6.33 6.84 -5.46
CA ARG A 39 -6.74 5.67 -4.66
C ARG A 39 -7.90 4.89 -5.28
N PHE A 40 -8.62 5.50 -6.22
CA PHE A 40 -9.84 4.93 -6.78
C PHE A 40 -9.59 4.31 -8.14
N LEU A 41 -10.16 3.11 -8.36
CA LEU A 41 -10.23 2.54 -9.69
C LEU A 41 -11.21 3.33 -10.56
N PRO A 42 -11.02 3.41 -11.89
CA PRO A 42 -11.94 4.09 -12.77
C PRO A 42 -13.38 3.58 -12.61
N ILE A 43 -14.33 4.50 -12.43
CA ILE A 43 -15.76 4.16 -12.21
C ILE A 43 -16.33 3.28 -13.34
N ALA A 44 -15.81 3.43 -14.56
CA ALA A 44 -16.19 2.62 -15.72
C ALA A 44 -15.85 1.13 -15.54
N ASN A 45 -14.70 0.82 -14.91
CA ASN A 45 -14.29 -0.55 -14.63
C ASN A 45 -15.18 -1.17 -13.55
N ILE A 46 -15.45 -0.42 -12.47
CA ILE A 46 -16.38 -0.81 -11.40
C ILE A 46 -17.77 -1.10 -11.99
N SER A 47 -18.33 -0.15 -12.75
CA SER A 47 -19.65 -0.30 -13.36
C SER A 47 -19.73 -1.50 -14.31
N ARG A 48 -18.66 -1.81 -15.05
CA ARG A 48 -18.63 -2.96 -15.96
C ARG A 48 -18.68 -4.29 -15.21
N ILE A 49 -17.98 -4.40 -14.08
CA ILE A 49 -17.98 -5.62 -13.24
C ILE A 49 -19.35 -5.78 -12.57
N MET A 50 -19.87 -4.73 -11.93
CA MET A 50 -21.18 -4.77 -11.28
C MET A 50 -22.29 -5.20 -12.24
N LYS A 51 -22.24 -4.73 -13.50
CA LYS A 51 -23.21 -5.10 -14.55
C LYS A 51 -23.24 -6.59 -14.88
N ARG A 52 -22.15 -7.34 -14.67
CA ARG A 52 -22.10 -8.80 -14.93
C ARG A 52 -23.01 -9.58 -13.98
N GLY A 53 -23.31 -9.03 -12.80
CA GLY A 53 -24.25 -9.62 -11.84
C GLY A 53 -25.71 -9.23 -12.07
N LEU A 54 -26.03 -8.46 -13.13
CA LEU A 54 -27.37 -7.96 -13.39
C LEU A 54 -27.93 -8.51 -14.71
N PRO A 55 -29.26 -8.56 -14.87
CA PRO A 55 -29.89 -8.80 -16.17
C PRO A 55 -29.47 -7.77 -17.22
N ALA A 56 -29.61 -8.11 -18.51
CA ALA A 56 -29.15 -7.28 -19.63
C ALA A 56 -29.66 -5.82 -19.58
N ASN A 57 -30.90 -5.61 -19.13
CA ASN A 57 -31.54 -4.30 -19.01
C ASN A 57 -31.41 -3.65 -17.62
N GLY A 58 -30.80 -4.31 -16.63
CA GLY A 58 -30.67 -3.81 -15.27
C GLY A 58 -29.87 -2.51 -15.23
N LYS A 59 -30.28 -1.51 -14.46
CA LYS A 59 -29.56 -0.23 -14.31
C LYS A 59 -28.89 -0.15 -12.95
N ILE A 60 -27.76 0.55 -12.87
CA ILE A 60 -27.05 0.82 -11.61
C ILE A 60 -27.11 2.32 -11.37
N ALA A 61 -27.61 2.71 -10.20
CA ALA A 61 -27.64 4.10 -9.77
C ALA A 61 -26.23 4.69 -9.70
N LYS A 62 -26.12 6.01 -9.81
CA LYS A 62 -24.84 6.72 -9.71
C LYS A 62 -24.19 6.44 -8.35
N ASP A 63 -24.94 6.70 -7.28
CA ASP A 63 -24.48 6.58 -5.90
C ASP A 63 -24.01 5.15 -5.59
N ALA A 64 -24.71 4.13 -6.11
CA ALA A 64 -24.29 2.74 -5.94
C ALA A 64 -22.92 2.44 -6.59
N LYS A 65 -22.56 3.11 -7.69
CA LYS A 65 -21.23 2.95 -8.30
C LYS A 65 -20.16 3.65 -7.47
N GLU A 66 -20.46 4.83 -6.92
CA GLU A 66 -19.56 5.61 -6.07
C GLU A 66 -19.30 4.87 -4.75
N THR A 67 -20.34 4.36 -4.09
CA THR A 67 -20.19 3.51 -2.90
C THR A 67 -19.34 2.28 -3.19
N MET A 68 -19.60 1.57 -4.30
CA MET A 68 -18.78 0.40 -4.64
C MET A 68 -17.32 0.77 -4.97
N GLN A 69 -17.07 1.95 -5.53
CA GLN A 69 -15.71 2.44 -5.79
C GLN A 69 -14.95 2.64 -4.47
N GLU A 70 -15.59 3.26 -3.48
CA GLU A 70 -15.04 3.40 -2.12
C GLU A 70 -14.81 2.04 -1.46
N CYS A 71 -15.82 1.15 -1.50
CA CYS A 71 -15.72 -0.19 -0.91
C CYS A 71 -14.58 -1.01 -1.50
N VAL A 72 -14.34 -0.93 -2.81
CA VAL A 72 -13.26 -1.70 -3.46
C VAL A 72 -11.89 -1.17 -3.07
N SER A 73 -11.72 0.15 -2.94
CA SER A 73 -10.47 0.72 -2.44
C SER A 73 -10.19 0.33 -0.99
N GLU A 74 -11.23 0.31 -0.15
CA GLU A 74 -11.12 -0.18 1.22
C GLU A 74 -10.81 -1.67 1.26
N PHE A 75 -11.46 -2.49 0.42
CA PHE A 75 -11.19 -3.92 0.32
C PHE A 75 -9.73 -4.23 -0.05
N ILE A 76 -9.16 -3.48 -1.00
CA ILE A 76 -7.74 -3.61 -1.35
C ILE A 76 -6.87 -3.30 -0.12
N SER A 77 -7.16 -2.19 0.56
CA SER A 77 -6.41 -1.78 1.76
C SER A 77 -6.54 -2.80 2.89
N PHE A 78 -7.72 -3.35 3.11
CA PHE A 78 -8.01 -4.34 4.14
C PHE A 78 -7.23 -5.64 3.91
N VAL A 79 -7.34 -6.23 2.72
CA VAL A 79 -6.65 -7.49 2.40
C VAL A 79 -5.14 -7.29 2.39
N THR A 80 -4.65 -6.18 1.84
CA THR A 80 -3.20 -5.92 1.77
C THR A 80 -2.60 -5.64 3.15
N SER A 81 -3.36 -5.05 4.07
CA SER A 81 -2.92 -4.83 5.45
C SER A 81 -2.73 -6.16 6.18
N GLU A 82 -3.72 -7.08 6.10
CA GLU A 82 -3.63 -8.40 6.73
C GLU A 82 -2.45 -9.23 6.17
N ALA A 83 -2.24 -9.18 4.85
CA ALA A 83 -1.09 -9.82 4.20
C ALA A 83 0.25 -9.19 4.60
N SER A 84 0.29 -7.86 4.73
CA SER A 84 1.45 -7.12 5.21
C SER A 84 1.83 -7.56 6.62
N ASP A 85 0.85 -7.68 7.52
CA ASP A 85 1.08 -8.07 8.92
C ASP A 85 1.68 -9.48 9.01
N LYS A 86 1.20 -10.42 8.20
CA LYS A 86 1.85 -11.74 8.07
C LYS A 86 3.28 -11.63 7.55
N CYS A 87 3.49 -10.92 6.45
CA CYS A 87 4.81 -10.73 5.86
C CYS A 87 5.82 -10.17 6.87
N GLN A 88 5.40 -9.15 7.64
CA GLN A 88 6.23 -8.51 8.66
C GLN A 88 6.51 -9.44 9.85
N ARG A 89 5.51 -10.20 10.33
CA ARG A 89 5.70 -11.24 11.36
C ARG A 89 6.74 -12.29 10.96
N GLU A 90 6.80 -12.61 9.67
CA GLU A 90 7.80 -13.50 9.08
C GLU A 90 9.14 -12.81 8.77
N LYS A 91 9.35 -11.57 9.23
CA LYS A 91 10.55 -10.73 9.03
C LYS A 91 10.87 -10.48 7.55
N ARG A 92 9.88 -10.54 6.67
CA ARG A 92 10.01 -10.21 5.25
C ARG A 92 9.56 -8.76 5.00
N LYS A 93 10.18 -8.11 4.01
CA LYS A 93 9.85 -6.73 3.58
C LYS A 93 8.99 -6.67 2.31
N THR A 94 8.77 -7.82 1.67
CA THR A 94 8.07 -7.92 0.39
C THR A 94 6.96 -8.93 0.51
N ILE A 95 5.73 -8.45 0.33
CA ILE A 95 4.51 -9.26 0.28
C ILE A 95 4.56 -10.11 -0.99
N ASN A 96 4.23 -11.40 -0.87
CA ASN A 96 4.15 -12.31 -2.01
C ASN A 96 2.73 -12.88 -2.19
N GLY A 97 2.52 -13.72 -3.21
CA GLY A 97 1.21 -14.32 -3.48
C GLY A 97 0.70 -15.24 -2.35
N ASP A 98 1.60 -15.91 -1.63
CA ASP A 98 1.22 -16.83 -0.53
C ASP A 98 0.75 -16.07 0.72
N ASP A 99 1.18 -14.81 0.88
CA ASP A 99 0.64 -13.89 1.89
C ASP A 99 -0.80 -13.51 1.58
N LEU A 100 -1.09 -13.17 0.33
CA LEU A 100 -2.46 -12.84 -0.09
C LEU A 100 -3.40 -14.03 0.04
N LEU A 101 -2.97 -15.23 -0.35
CA LEU A 101 -3.78 -16.44 -0.20
C LEU A 101 -4.11 -16.75 1.26
N TRP A 102 -3.14 -16.54 2.15
CA TRP A 102 -3.37 -16.65 3.60
C TRP A 102 -4.34 -15.59 4.10
N ALA A 103 -4.15 -14.32 3.73
CA ALA A 103 -5.03 -13.23 4.14
C ALA A 103 -6.48 -13.48 3.70
N MET A 104 -6.70 -13.94 2.46
CA MET A 104 -8.05 -14.30 1.98
C MET A 104 -8.69 -15.39 2.84
N THR A 105 -7.93 -16.39 3.29
CA THR A 105 -8.43 -17.43 4.19
C THR A 105 -8.79 -16.84 5.56
N THR A 106 -7.85 -16.11 6.18
CA THR A 106 -8.01 -15.51 7.51
C THR A 106 -9.20 -14.54 7.59
N LEU A 107 -9.43 -13.77 6.53
CA LEU A 107 -10.52 -12.79 6.45
C LEU A 107 -11.87 -13.41 6.08
N GLY A 108 -11.95 -14.73 5.87
CA GLY A 108 -13.20 -15.44 5.56
C GLY A 108 -13.59 -15.44 4.08
N PHE A 109 -12.67 -15.09 3.18
CA PHE A 109 -12.85 -15.11 1.71
C PHE A 109 -12.36 -16.43 1.09
N GLU A 110 -12.59 -17.56 1.76
CA GLU A 110 -12.05 -18.88 1.38
C GLU A 110 -12.45 -19.32 -0.03
N GLU A 111 -13.65 -18.95 -0.49
CA GLU A 111 -14.15 -19.27 -1.84
C GLU A 111 -13.27 -18.69 -2.96
N TYR A 112 -12.48 -17.64 -2.67
CA TYR A 112 -11.57 -17.03 -3.63
C TYR A 112 -10.19 -17.70 -3.66
N VAL A 113 -9.83 -18.49 -2.65
CA VAL A 113 -8.47 -19.03 -2.48
C VAL A 113 -8.10 -19.97 -3.62
N GLU A 114 -8.98 -20.89 -3.99
CA GLU A 114 -8.69 -21.89 -5.03
C GLU A 114 -8.56 -21.27 -6.43
N PRO A 115 -9.46 -20.38 -6.87
CA PRO A 115 -9.26 -19.61 -8.11
C PRO A 115 -7.95 -18.80 -8.11
N LEU A 116 -7.60 -18.18 -6.99
CA LEU A 116 -6.37 -17.38 -6.87
C LEU A 116 -5.10 -18.24 -6.93
N LYS A 117 -5.10 -19.44 -6.35
CA LYS A 117 -3.98 -20.39 -6.48
C LYS A 117 -3.76 -20.80 -7.93
N PHE A 118 -4.83 -21.11 -8.65
CA PHE A 118 -4.74 -21.44 -10.08
C PHE A 118 -4.13 -20.27 -10.86
N TYR A 119 -4.61 -19.05 -10.60
CA TYR A 119 -4.08 -17.84 -11.23
C TYR A 119 -2.59 -17.62 -10.91
N LEU A 120 -2.19 -17.76 -9.64
CA LEU A 120 -0.79 -17.59 -9.21
C LEU A 120 0.15 -18.59 -9.90
N THR A 121 -0.28 -19.85 -10.03
CA THR A 121 0.48 -20.88 -10.75
C THR A 121 0.66 -20.51 -12.23
N ARG A 122 -0.42 -20.11 -12.91
CA ARG A 122 -0.36 -19.68 -14.32
C ARG A 122 0.52 -18.44 -14.49
N TYR A 123 0.43 -17.47 -13.59
CA TYR A 123 1.27 -16.27 -13.61
C TYR A 123 2.76 -16.63 -13.51
N ARG A 124 3.14 -17.52 -12.57
CA ARG A 124 4.52 -17.99 -12.40
C ARG A 124 5.05 -18.70 -13.65
N GLU A 125 4.22 -19.51 -14.31
CA GLU A 125 4.59 -20.14 -15.58
C GLU A 125 4.86 -19.11 -16.66
N VAL A 126 3.93 -18.20 -16.92
CA VAL A 126 4.08 -17.15 -17.95
C VAL A 126 5.31 -16.28 -17.70
N CYS A 127 5.54 -15.86 -16.45
CA CYS A 127 6.73 -15.09 -16.10
C CYS A 127 8.02 -15.89 -16.31
N SER A 128 8.00 -17.20 -16.06
CA SER A 128 9.14 -18.08 -16.30
C SER A 128 9.42 -18.18 -17.80
N THR A 129 8.41 -18.42 -18.64
CA THR A 129 8.58 -18.53 -20.10
C THR A 129 9.05 -17.22 -20.72
N SER A 130 8.56 -16.07 -20.24
CA SER A 130 9.01 -14.76 -20.70
C SER A 130 10.48 -14.48 -20.37
N ALA A 131 11.02 -15.06 -19.28
CA ALA A 131 12.44 -14.94 -18.97
C ALA A 131 13.30 -15.78 -19.94
N TYR A 132 12.79 -16.94 -20.37
CA TYR A 132 13.46 -17.80 -21.35
C TYR A 132 13.41 -17.29 -22.79
N SER A 133 12.44 -16.45 -23.17
CA SER A 133 12.35 -15.88 -24.52
C SER A 133 13.17 -14.60 -24.73
N VAL A 134 13.78 -14.06 -23.67
CA VAL A 134 14.63 -12.86 -23.70
C VAL A 134 16.10 -13.20 -23.39
N SER A 135 16.39 -14.47 -23.10
CA SER A 135 17.74 -15.01 -22.89
C SER A 135 18.19 -15.80 -24.11
#